data_AF-A0A2R3QHV6-F1
#
_entry.id   AF-A0A2R3QHV6-F1
#
_cell.length_a   1.000
_cell.length_b   1.000
_cell.length_c   1.000
_cell.angle_alpha   90.00
_cell.angle_beta   90.00
_cell.angle_gamma   90.00
#
_symmetry.space_group_name_H-M   'P 1'
#
loop_
_entity.id
_entity.type
_entity.pdbx_description
1 polymer ?
#
loop_
_entity_poly.entity_id
_entity_poly.type
_entity_poly.pdbx_seq_one_letter_code
_entity_poly.pdbx_strand_id
1 'polypeptide(L)' 'MRTLLLITLLALNLSALAAPAPFFLWQSKVDGHLTCAQVSPGEGWIRFTGPFRDAGCRVAHDAPVSRR' A
#
# COMPACT_ATOMS: atom_id res chain seq x y z
N MET A 1 37.39 18.30 9.08
CA MET A 1 36.10 18.23 9.80
C MET A 1 34.89 18.15 8.86
N ARG A 2 34.72 19.05 7.87
CA ARG A 2 33.61 19.01 6.88
C ARG A 2 33.54 17.71 6.06
N THR A 3 34.68 17.20 5.63
CA THR A 3 34.77 15.93 4.88
C THR A 3 34.34 14.72 5.69
N LEU A 4 34.66 14.67 6.99
CA LEU A 4 34.25 13.58 7.88
C LEU A 4 32.73 13.58 8.11
N LEU A 5 32.12 14.75 8.24
CA LEU A 5 30.67 14.90 8.36
C LEU A 5 29.92 14.42 7.10
N LEU A 6 30.46 14.70 5.91
CA LEU A 6 29.87 14.25 4.65
C LEU A 6 29.93 12.73 4.49
N ILE A 7 31.04 12.11 4.90
CA ILE A 7 31.20 10.65 4.86
C ILE A 7 30.22 9.96 5.82
N THR A 8 30.06 10.49 7.04
CA THR A 8 29.10 9.91 8.00
C THR A 8 27.65 10.05 7.51
N LEU A 9 27.27 11.20 6.94
CA LEU A 9 25.95 11.39 6.34
C LEU A 9 25.68 10.42 5.17
N LEU A 10 26.68 10.14 4.34
CA LEU A 10 26.52 9.19 3.23
C LEU A 10 26.38 7.74 3.73
N ALA A 11 27.10 7.38 4.79
CA ALA A 11 27.05 6.05 5.40
C ALA A 11 25.71 5.73 6.09
N LEU A 12 24.90 6.73 6.42
CA LEU A 12 23.60 6.59 7.10
C LEU A 12 22.42 6.29 6.15
N ASN A 13 22.66 6.15 4.84
CA ASN A 13 21.59 5.85 3.88
C ASN A 13 21.16 4.37 3.97
N LEU A 14 20.19 4.09 4.85
CA LEU A 14 19.53 2.79 4.89
C LEU A 14 18.50 2.69 3.76
N SER A 15 18.60 1.64 2.95
CA SER A 15 17.57 1.30 1.96
C SER A 15 16.35 0.75 2.67
N ALA A 16 15.21 1.44 2.59
CA ALA A 16 13.94 0.90 3.05
C ALA A 16 13.37 -0.06 1.99
N LEU A 17 13.32 -1.36 2.29
CA LEU A 17 12.56 -2.31 1.48
C LEU A 17 11.08 -2.17 1.85
N ALA A 18 10.30 -1.51 1.00
CA ALA A 18 8.85 -1.53 1.08
C ALA A 18 8.31 -2.66 0.20
N ALA A 19 7.55 -3.58 0.81
CA ALA A 19 6.74 -4.51 0.03
C ALA A 19 5.66 -3.73 -0.75
N PRO A 20 5.16 -4.27 -1.88
CA PRO A 20 4.03 -3.66 -2.59
C PRO A 20 2.84 -3.47 -1.65
N ALA A 21 2.34 -2.25 -1.52
CA ALA A 21 1.24 -1.95 -0.62
C ALA A 21 -0.07 -2.58 -1.16
N PRO A 22 -0.74 -3.45 -0.39
CA PRO A 22 -1.99 -4.07 -0.81
C PRO A 22 -3.13 -3.05 -0.84
N PHE A 23 -4.11 -3.30 -1.69
CA PHE A 23 -5.35 -2.55 -1.76
C PHE A 23 -6.49 -3.33 -1.12
N PHE A 24 -7.49 -2.61 -0.61
CA PHE A 24 -8.69 -3.20 -0.01
C PHE A 24 -9.93 -2.56 -0.59
N LEU A 25 -11.00 -3.35 -0.67
CA LEU A 25 -12.32 -2.81 -0.93
C LEU A 25 -12.86 -2.26 0.39
N TRP A 26 -13.22 -0.99 0.40
CA TRP A 26 -13.83 -0.30 1.52
C TRP A 26 -15.31 -0.08 1.20
N GLN A 27 -16.17 -0.32 2.18
CA GLN A 27 -17.59 -0.04 2.10
C GLN A 27 -17.94 1.14 3.00
N SER A 28 -18.68 2.09 2.44
CA SER A 28 -19.25 3.21 3.19
C SER A 28 -20.31 2.68 4.16
N LYS A 29 -20.20 3.08 5.42
CA LYS A 29 -21.17 2.79 6.48
C LYS A 29 -22.50 3.53 6.28
N VAL A 30 -22.50 4.58 5.45
CA VAL A 30 -23.65 5.48 5.26
C VAL A 30 -24.60 4.94 4.20
N ASP A 31 -24.05 4.48 3.07
CA ASP A 31 -24.82 4.14 1.86
C ASP A 31 -24.40 2.81 1.20
N GLY A 32 -23.41 2.11 1.77
CA GLY A 32 -22.92 0.85 1.23
C GLY A 32 -22.04 0.99 -0.02
N HIS A 33 -21.72 2.21 -0.47
CA HIS A 33 -20.88 2.44 -1.64
C HIS A 33 -19.49 1.80 -1.47
N LEU A 34 -18.94 1.24 -2.54
CA LEU A 34 -17.65 0.55 -2.53
C LEU A 34 -16.56 1.40 -3.17
N THR A 35 -15.37 1.45 -2.55
CA THR A 35 -14.18 2.08 -3.13
C THR A 35 -12.94 1.25 -2.89
N CYS A 36 -11.94 1.36 -3.77
CA CYS A 36 -10.67 0.64 -3.63
C CYS A 36 -9.58 1.60 -3.13
N ALA A 37 -8.91 1.26 -2.02
CA ALA A 37 -7.83 2.07 -1.48
C ALA A 37 -6.87 1.23 -0.60
N GLN A 38 -5.61 1.65 -0.51
CA GLN A 38 -4.60 0.99 0.35
C GLN A 38 -4.90 1.16 1.84
N VAL A 39 -5.42 2.34 2.20
CA VAL A 39 -5.78 2.72 3.57
C VAL A 39 -7.25 3.11 3.63
N SER A 40 -7.82 3.18 4.85
CA SER A 40 -9.22 3.59 5.03
C SER A 40 -9.43 5.01 4.49
N PRO A 41 -10.50 5.28 3.71
CA PRO A 41 -10.83 6.65 3.33
C PRO A 41 -11.30 7.53 4.50
N GLY A 42 -11.66 6.92 5.65
CA GLY A 42 -12.03 7.65 6.87
C GLY A 42 -12.88 6.82 7.84
N GLU A 43 -13.36 7.45 8.91
CA GLU A 43 -14.18 6.77 9.95
C GLU A 43 -15.51 6.21 9.42
N GLY A 44 -16.04 6.81 8.36
CA GLY A 44 -17.26 6.36 7.68
C GLY A 44 -17.12 5.09 6.86
N TRP A 45 -15.96 4.42 6.88
CA TRP A 45 -15.67 3.25 6.04
C TRP A 45 -15.35 2.02 6.88
N ILE A 46 -15.75 0.85 6.39
CA ILE A 46 -15.32 -0.45 6.89
C ILE A 46 -14.54 -1.18 5.79
N ARG A 47 -13.55 -1.99 6.19
CA ARG A 47 -12.89 -2.89 5.24
C ARG A 47 -13.86 -4.00 4.88
N PHE A 48 -14.26 -4.07 3.62
CA PHE A 48 -15.22 -5.04 3.12
C PHE A 48 -14.53 -6.34 2.67
N THR A 49 -13.49 -6.25 1.84
CA THR A 49 -12.70 -7.41 1.40
C THR A 49 -11.30 -7.02 0.88
N GLY A 50 -10.51 -8.01 0.50
CA GLY A 50 -9.11 -7.90 0.08
C GLY A 50 -8.19 -8.82 0.91
N PRO A 51 -6.87 -8.79 0.67
CA PRO A 51 -6.13 -7.81 -0.13
C PRO A 51 -6.17 -8.04 -1.64
N PHE A 52 -5.98 -6.96 -2.40
CA PHE A 52 -5.78 -6.93 -3.85
C PHE A 52 -4.40 -6.38 -4.19
N ARG A 53 -3.86 -6.76 -5.35
CA ARG A 53 -2.55 -6.27 -5.81
C ARG A 53 -2.62 -5.04 -6.71
N ASP A 54 -3.81 -4.54 -7.02
CA ASP A 54 -4.02 -3.41 -7.92
C ASP A 54 -5.01 -2.37 -7.37
N ALA A 55 -4.86 -1.13 -7.83
CA ALA A 55 -5.66 0.01 -7.38
C ALA A 55 -7.14 -0.03 -7.79
N GLY A 56 -7.54 -0.99 -8.63
CA GLY A 56 -8.94 -1.21 -8.97
C GLY A 56 -9.57 -2.37 -8.22
N CYS A 57 -8.83 -3.02 -7.31
CA CYS A 57 -9.28 -4.20 -6.59
C CYS A 57 -9.79 -5.31 -7.54
N ARG A 58 -9.11 -5.50 -8.69
CA ARG A 58 -9.53 -6.48 -9.70
C ARG A 58 -8.91 -7.85 -9.51
N VAL A 59 -7.72 -7.91 -8.92
CA VAL A 59 -6.94 -9.14 -8.79
C VAL A 59 -6.60 -9.38 -7.34
N ALA A 60 -7.08 -10.51 -6.81
CA ALA A 60 -6.75 -10.96 -5.47
C ALA A 60 -5.22 -11.03 -5.30
N HIS A 61 -4.75 -10.66 -4.11
CA HIS A 61 -3.31 -10.55 -3.86
C HIS A 61 -2.57 -11.88 -4.07
N ASP A 62 -3.21 -13.00 -3.73
CA ASP A 62 -2.72 -14.37 -3.83
C ASP A 62 -2.98 -15.05 -5.19
N ALA A 63 -3.68 -14.38 -6.11
CA ALA A 63 -3.96 -14.96 -7.43
C ALA A 63 -2.65 -15.24 -8.20
N PRO A 64 -2.55 -16.36 -8.94
CA PRO A 64 -1.37 -16.65 -9.77
C PRO A 64 -1.05 -15.52 -10.75
N VAL A 65 0.24 -15.27 -10.99
CA VAL A 65 0.69 -14.33 -12.03
C VAL A 65 0.75 -15.07 -13.36
N SER A 66 -0.18 -14.77 -14.27
CA SER A 66 -0.13 -15.26 -15.64
C SER A 66 1.03 -14.60 -16.39
N ARG A 67 2.16 -15.31 -16.54
CA ARG A 67 3.20 -14.94 -17.49
C ARG A 67 2.73 -15.41 -18.87
N ARG A 68 2.22 -14.48 -19.68
CA ARG A 68 2.04 -14.72 -21.12
C ARG A 68 3.38 -14.59 -21.84
#